data_AF-A0AAW1QUY4-F1
#
_entry.id   AF-A0AAW1QUY4-F1
#
_cell.length_a   1.000
_cell.length_b   1.000
_cell.length_c   1.000
_cell.angle_alpha   90.00
_cell.angle_beta   90.00
_cell.angle_gamma   90.00
#
_symmetry.space_group_name_H-M   'P 1'
#
loop_
_entity.id
_entity.type
_entity.pdbx_description
1 polymer ?
#
loop_
_entity_poly.entity_id
_entity_poly.type
_entity_poly.pdbx_seq_one_letter_code
_entity_poly.pdbx_strand_id
1 'polypeptide(L)'
;MLGLNPYHKSLPENTGFLSLPGYKLYYELRGLQHQQKLVIMSPLALTCKFHAQYADRVAEHHSVLTLDHRGVGKSTAPRQKQMSRVPAAGS
;
A
#
# COMPACT_ATOMS: atom_id res chain seq x y z
N MET A 1 -32.32 3.46 15.03
CA MET A 1 -30.96 3.98 14.78
C MET A 1 -29.98 2.83 14.94
N LEU A 2 -29.52 2.24 13.84
CA LEU A 2 -28.49 1.20 13.88
C LEU A 2 -27.13 1.88 14.00
N GLY A 3 -26.44 1.67 15.12
CA GLY A 3 -25.08 2.13 15.34
C GLY A 3 -24.12 1.44 14.39
N LEU A 4 -23.91 2.03 13.22
CA LEU A 4 -22.78 1.69 12.35
C LEU A 4 -21.52 2.17 13.07
N ASN A 5 -20.86 1.26 13.78
CA ASN A 5 -19.54 1.49 14.33
C ASN A 5 -18.59 1.71 13.14
N PRO A 6 -18.05 2.93 12.89
CA PRO A 6 -17.29 3.25 11.68
C PRO A 6 -15.90 2.60 11.62
N TYR A 7 -15.60 1.74 12.60
CA TYR A 7 -14.32 1.05 12.79
C TYR A 7 -14.41 -0.46 12.56
N HIS A 8 -15.38 -0.95 11.79
CA HIS A 8 -15.34 -2.33 11.31
C HIS A 8 -14.22 -2.48 10.28
N LYS A 9 -12.98 -2.56 10.76
CA LYS A 9 -11.81 -2.94 9.97
C LYS A 9 -12.01 -4.38 9.56
N SER A 10 -12.40 -4.64 8.31
CA SER A 10 -12.23 -5.98 7.80
C SER A 10 -10.73 -6.26 7.73
N LEU A 11 -10.31 -7.40 8.28
CA LEU A 11 -8.92 -7.83 8.16
C LEU A 11 -8.68 -8.26 6.71
N PRO A 12 -7.55 -7.89 6.10
CA PRO A 12 -7.22 -8.34 4.76
C PRO A 12 -7.12 -9.86 4.71
N GLU A 13 -7.61 -10.47 3.63
CA GLU A 13 -7.62 -11.93 3.45
C GLU A 13 -6.20 -12.49 3.28
N ASN A 14 -5.35 -11.73 2.59
CA ASN A 14 -3.95 -12.08 2.42
C ASN A 14 -3.08 -10.82 2.48
N THR A 15 -1.89 -10.93 3.05
CA THR A 15 -0.91 -9.85 3.08
C THR A 15 0.46 -10.39 2.81
N GLY A 16 1.32 -9.59 2.20
CA GLY A 16 2.68 -10.01 1.91
C GLY A 16 3.58 -8.87 1.52
N PHE A 17 4.75 -9.22 1.02
CA PHE A 17 5.73 -8.26 0.54
C PHE A 17 6.16 -8.61 -0.89
N LEU A 18 6.12 -7.62 -1.77
CA LEU A 18 6.74 -7.68 -3.08
C LEU A 18 8.18 -7.17 -2.95
N SER A 19 9.15 -8.05 -3.18
CA SER A 19 10.56 -7.71 -3.20
C SER A 19 10.95 -7.25 -4.59
N LEU A 20 11.40 -5.99 -4.71
CA LEU A 20 11.98 -5.43 -5.92
C LEU A 20 13.44 -5.03 -5.62
N PRO A 21 14.33 -4.87 -6.63
CA PRO A 21 15.72 -4.49 -6.38
C PRO A 21 15.86 -3.20 -5.56
N GLY A 22 16.20 -3.35 -4.27
CA GLY A 22 16.33 -2.25 -3.30
C GLY A 22 15.04 -1.85 -2.57
N TYR A 23 13.89 -2.44 -2.89
CA TYR A 23 12.59 -2.09 -2.32
C TYR A 23 11.88 -3.31 -1.76
N LYS A 24 11.12 -3.12 -0.68
CA LYS A 24 10.20 -4.12 -0.17
C LYS A 24 8.85 -3.44 -0.01
N LEU A 25 7.90 -3.77 -0.88
CA LEU A 25 6.57 -3.16 -0.88
C LEU A 25 5.59 -4.05 -0.15
N TYR A 26 4.88 -3.52 0.85
CA TYR A 26 3.82 -4.24 1.53
C TYR A 26 2.52 -4.18 0.71
N TYR A 27 1.83 -5.31 0.63
CA TYR A 27 0.53 -5.41 -0.02
C TYR A 27 -0.53 -6.06 0.87
N GLU A 28 -1.78 -5.67 0.66
CA GLU A 28 -2.96 -6.34 1.20
C GLU A 28 -3.91 -6.71 0.06
N LEU A 29 -4.35 -7.97 0.03
CA LEU A 29 -5.35 -8.49 -0.89
C LEU A 29 -6.68 -8.67 -0.14
N ARG A 30 -7.77 -8.23 -0.76
CA ARG A 30 -9.14 -8.29 -0.24
C ARG A 30 -10.08 -8.77 -1.34
N GLY A 31 -11.14 -9.49 -0.98
CA GLY A 31 -12.20 -9.89 -1.89
C GLY A 31 -11.97 -11.26 -2.54
N LEU A 32 -13.02 -11.74 -3.21
CA LEU A 32 -13.12 -13.11 -3.69
C LEU A 32 -11.99 -13.45 -4.68
N GLN A 33 -11.12 -14.41 -4.31
CA GLN A 33 -9.99 -14.88 -5.14
C GLN A 33 -10.39 -15.45 -6.52
N HIS A 34 -11.68 -15.63 -6.78
CA HIS A 34 -12.22 -16.22 -8.01
C HIS A 34 -12.81 -15.20 -9.00
N GLN A 35 -12.79 -13.90 -8.66
CA GLN A 35 -13.23 -12.83 -9.55
C GLN A 35 -12.12 -12.51 -10.57
N GLN A 36 -12.42 -12.57 -11.87
CA GLN A 36 -11.43 -12.36 -12.95
C GLN A 36 -10.87 -10.93 -13.05
N LYS A 37 -11.32 -9.99 -12.21
CA LYS A 37 -10.97 -8.57 -12.28
C LYS A 37 -10.27 -8.14 -10.99
N LEU A 38 -8.96 -7.93 -11.11
CA LEU A 38 -8.12 -7.36 -10.06
C LEU A 38 -8.12 -5.83 -10.15
N VAL A 39 -8.56 -5.16 -9.10
CA VAL A 39 -8.48 -3.71 -8.96
C VAL A 39 -7.25 -3.38 -8.11
N ILE A 40 -6.32 -2.61 -8.67
CA ILE A 40 -5.13 -2.16 -7.95
C ILE A 40 -5.36 -0.74 -7.45
N MET A 41 -5.26 -0.56 -6.13
CA MET A 41 -5.37 0.72 -5.46
C MET A 41 -4.01 1.11 -4.91
N SER A 42 -3.31 2.00 -5.63
CA SER A 42 -2.06 2.58 -5.18
C SER A 42 -2.26 4.07 -4.92
N PRO A 43 -2.26 4.51 -3.65
CA PRO A 43 -2.34 5.93 -3.38
C PRO A 43 -0.97 6.58 -3.47
N LEU A 44 -0.96 7.78 -4.05
CA LEU A 44 0.18 8.69 -3.94
C LEU A 44 0.38 9.03 -2.45
N ALA A 45 1.53 8.59 -1.91
CA ALA A 45 2.02 8.92 -0.58
C ALA A 45 1.17 8.49 0.64
N LEU A 46 0.26 7.52 0.50
CA LEU A 46 -0.52 6.98 1.63
C LEU A 46 -0.30 5.48 1.82
N THR A 47 -0.78 4.96 2.94
CA THR A 47 -0.75 3.53 3.28
C THR A 47 -2.04 2.82 2.89
N CYS A 48 -2.01 1.48 2.79
CA CYS A 48 -3.19 0.63 2.58
C CYS A 48 -4.31 0.96 3.57
N LYS A 49 -3.95 1.30 4.82
CA LYS A 49 -4.89 1.66 5.89
C LYS A 49 -5.82 2.82 5.51
N PHE A 50 -5.34 3.79 4.73
CA PHE A 50 -6.17 4.92 4.30
C PHE A 50 -7.29 4.52 3.33
N HIS A 51 -7.11 3.42 2.59
CA HIS A 51 -8.06 2.98 1.57
C HIS A 51 -8.89 1.78 2.01
N ALA A 52 -8.67 1.24 3.22
CA ALA A 52 -9.30 0.01 3.68
C ALA A 52 -10.83 0.00 3.47
N GLN A 53 -11.52 1.07 3.85
CA GLN A 53 -12.99 1.14 3.71
C GLN A 53 -13.46 1.17 2.25
N TYR A 54 -12.71 1.83 1.36
CA TYR A 54 -13.05 1.86 -0.06
C TYR A 54 -12.68 0.53 -0.72
N ALA A 55 -11.52 -0.02 -0.38
CA ALA A 55 -11.07 -1.33 -0.84
C ALA A 55 -12.07 -2.42 -0.45
N ASP A 56 -12.64 -2.36 0.76
CA ASP A 56 -13.65 -3.29 1.23
C ASP A 56 -14.93 -3.23 0.39
N ARG A 57 -15.40 -2.03 0.04
CA ARG A 57 -16.58 -1.88 -0.83
C ARG A 57 -16.35 -2.41 -2.24
N VAL A 58 -15.17 -2.18 -2.80
CA VAL A 58 -14.83 -2.72 -4.12
C VAL A 58 -14.64 -4.24 -4.05
N ALA A 59 -14.15 -4.75 -2.92
CA ALA A 59 -13.92 -6.17 -2.66
C ALA A 59 -15.21 -7.01 -2.60
N GLU A 60 -16.37 -6.39 -2.38
CA GLU A 60 -17.68 -7.04 -2.48
C GLU A 60 -17.94 -7.64 -3.87
N HIS A 61 -17.31 -7.07 -4.90
CA HIS A 61 -17.54 -7.42 -6.30
C HIS A 61 -16.28 -7.75 -7.09
N HIS A 62 -15.09 -7.54 -6.54
CA HIS A 62 -13.81 -7.69 -7.24
C HIS A 62 -12.72 -8.18 -6.29
N SER A 63 -11.60 -8.67 -6.82
CA SER A 63 -10.38 -8.79 -6.01
C SER A 63 -9.69 -7.43 -5.98
N VAL A 64 -9.26 -6.98 -4.80
CA VAL A 64 -8.62 -5.68 -4.61
C VAL A 64 -7.23 -5.85 -4.01
N LEU A 65 -6.22 -5.31 -4.69
CA LEU A 65 -4.85 -5.22 -4.19
C LEU A 65 -4.54 -3.79 -3.80
N THR A 66 -4.18 -3.57 -2.54
CA THR A 66 -3.67 -2.28 -2.03
C THR A 66 -2.19 -2.39 -1.72
N LEU A 67 -1.45 -1.29 -1.94
CA LEU A 67 0.00 -1.23 -1.74
C LEU A 67 0.39 -0.02 -0.88
N ASP A 68 1.31 -0.23 0.06
CA ASP A 68 2.00 0.85 0.76
C ASP A 68 3.04 1.47 -0.19
N HIS A 69 2.99 2.79 -0.37
CA HIS A 69 3.97 3.49 -1.19
C HIS A 69 5.39 3.34 -0.63
N ARG A 70 6.42 3.46 -1.50
CA ARG A 70 7.83 3.35 -1.09
C ARG A 70 8.15 4.24 0.12
N GLY A 71 8.72 3.65 1.16
CA GLY A 71 9.18 4.39 2.35
C GLY A 71 8.05 4.89 3.23
N VAL A 72 6.82 4.45 2.97
CA VAL A 72 5.61 4.79 3.71
C VAL A 72 5.03 3.50 4.30
N GLY A 73 4.49 3.56 5.52
CA GLY A 73 3.88 2.40 6.17
C GLY A 73 4.88 1.27 6.43
N LYS A 74 4.55 0.07 5.95
CA LYS A 74 5.40 -1.13 6.06
C LYS A 74 6.34 -1.31 4.86
N SER A 75 6.25 -0.45 3.85
CA SER A 75 7.12 -0.50 2.67
C SER A 75 8.47 0.18 2.92
N THR A 76 9.56 -0.45 2.49
CA THR A 76 10.91 0.11 2.62
C THR A 76 11.34 0.89 1.38
N ALA A 77 12.08 1.96 1.61
CA ALA A 77 12.78 2.72 0.58
C ALA A 77 14.29 2.44 0.69
N PRO A 78 15.01 2.27 -0.43
CA PRO A 78 16.46 2.44 -0.39
C PRO A 78 16.76 3.82 0.18
N ARG A 79 17.67 3.87 1.17
CA ARG A 79 18.23 5.10 1.71
C ARG A 79 18.81 5.86 0.52
N GLN A 80 18.22 7.00 0.14
CA GLN A 80 18.90 7.88 -0.79
C GLN A 80 20.23 8.21 -0.13
N LYS A 81 21.35 7.74 -0.71
CA LYS A 81 22.64 8.34 -0.41
C LYS A 81 22.44 9.82 -0.71
N GLN A 82 22.39 10.62 0.34
CA GLN A 82 22.51 12.06 0.25
C GLN A 82 23.74 12.26 -0.64
N MET A 83 23.54 12.77 -1.87
CA MET A 83 24.66 13.24 -2.66
C MET A 83 25.27 14.34 -1.81
N SER A 84 26.33 13.98 -1.09
CA SER A 84 27.21 14.92 -0.44
C SER A 84 27.55 15.94 -1.51
N ARG A 85 27.10 17.18 -1.32
CA ARG A 85 27.56 18.34 -2.09
C ARG A 85 29.07 18.20 -2.24
N VAL A 86 29.54 17.99 -3.46
CA VAL A 86 30.95 18.08 -3.77
C VAL A 86 31.35 19.51 -3.41
N PRO A 87 32.33 19.74 -2.51
CA PRO A 87 32.79 21.09 -2.25
C PRO A 87 33.33 21.64 -3.57
N ALA A 88 32.85 22.80 -3.98
CA ALA A 88 33.41 23.54 -5.10
C ALA A 88 34.86 23.88 -4.73
N ALA A 89 35.81 23.07 -5.20
CA ALA A 89 37.21 23.44 -5.21
C ALA A 89 37.36 24.51 -6.29
N GLY A 90 37.58 25.75 -5.87
CA GLY A 90 37.79 26.87 -6.77
C GLY A 90 37.79 28.20 -6.05
N SER A 91 38.93 28.55 -5.44
CA SER A 91 39.48 29.91 -5.33
C SER A 91 40.93 29.79 -4.87
#